data_AF-A0A1G8IZL8-F1
#
_entry.id   AF-A0A1G8IZL8-F1
#
_cell.length_a   1.000
_cell.length_b   1.000
_cell.length_c   1.000
_cell.angle_alpha   90.00
_cell.angle_beta   90.00
_cell.angle_gamma   90.00
#
_symmetry.space_group_name_H-M   'P 1'
#
loop_
_entity.id
_entity.type
_entity.pdbx_description
1 polymer ?
#
loop_
_entity_poly.entity_id
_entity_poly.type
_entity_poly.pdbx_seq_one_letter_code
_entity_poly.pdbx_strand_id
1 'polypeptide(L)'
;MININKKLIDTLYYEEIEGSNSLLCPGAVSKPSHIISKENLETTVKEKGLIFPESLIDFYSQAAMLSLTWMIVDERFRNGKEREAVFKEDPWIKKEYIDNGYSWEAVKILLSGNLNITQLTNVVDLEKVKLTGIYDAAISVGLNGGDLRPIDTNEFVVACMKVEDGKLIDNMYLYTGFGGFPEVLYDMKVTFEQYLELAYKAKCFNYWNLTYCLKEKSPSYELMKRFFPVIFPHIDPDLKEFGIEY
;
A
#
# COMPACT_ATOMS: atom_id res chain seq x y z
N MET A 1 16.84 8.71 1.88
CA MET A 1 16.61 7.77 0.78
C MET A 1 16.43 6.35 1.33
N ILE A 2 15.27 5.74 1.10
CA ILE A 2 15.02 4.33 1.42
C ILE A 2 15.69 3.42 0.38
N ASN A 3 16.43 2.41 0.85
CA ASN A 3 17.00 1.37 -0.02
C ASN A 3 15.96 0.27 -0.23
N ILE A 4 15.41 0.16 -1.43
CA ILE A 4 14.27 -0.74 -1.72
C ILE A 4 14.65 -2.20 -1.51
N ASN A 5 15.80 -2.63 -2.04
CA ASN A 5 16.26 -4.00 -1.87
C ASN A 5 16.50 -4.31 -0.39
N LYS A 6 17.30 -3.50 0.31
CA LYS A 6 17.63 -3.78 1.71
C LYS A 6 16.40 -3.75 2.62
N LYS A 7 15.56 -2.72 2.51
CA LYS A 7 14.51 -2.48 3.51
C LYS A 7 13.21 -3.22 3.19
N LEU A 8 12.79 -3.23 1.93
CA LEU A 8 11.49 -3.81 1.55
C LEU A 8 11.61 -5.25 1.04
N ILE A 9 12.75 -5.66 0.49
CA ILE A 9 12.96 -7.04 0.03
C ILE A 9 13.67 -7.85 1.12
N ASP A 10 14.87 -7.46 1.53
CA ASP A 10 15.68 -8.24 2.46
C ASP A 10 15.04 -8.26 3.87
N THR A 11 14.78 -7.08 4.45
CA THR A 11 14.20 -7.03 5.80
C THR A 11 12.71 -7.35 5.82
N LEU A 12 11.87 -6.56 5.14
CA LEU A 12 10.42 -6.74 5.26
C LEU A 12 9.93 -8.11 4.74
N TYR A 13 10.41 -8.54 3.57
CA TYR A 13 9.93 -9.79 2.99
C TYR A 13 10.62 -11.01 3.62
N TYR A 14 11.96 -11.12 3.53
CA TYR A 14 12.65 -12.33 3.99
C TYR A 14 12.77 -12.44 5.51
N GLU A 15 13.10 -11.36 6.23
CA GLU A 15 13.31 -11.45 7.69
C GLU A 15 11.99 -11.42 8.47
N GLU A 16 11.07 -10.53 8.08
CA GLU A 16 9.86 -10.24 8.87
C GLU A 16 8.62 -11.02 8.40
N ILE A 17 8.29 -10.99 7.10
CA ILE A 17 7.10 -11.70 6.61
C ILE A 17 7.31 -13.22 6.61
N GLU A 18 8.39 -13.72 6.02
CA GLU A 18 8.69 -15.17 6.07
C GLU A 18 8.99 -15.64 7.51
N GLY A 19 9.58 -14.78 8.34
CA GLY A 19 9.83 -15.02 9.76
C GLY A 19 8.58 -15.26 10.61
N SER A 20 7.41 -14.73 10.21
CA SER A 20 6.12 -14.97 10.89
C SER A 20 5.77 -16.46 10.95
N ASN A 21 6.26 -17.24 9.99
CA ASN A 21 5.86 -18.61 9.69
C ASN A 21 4.34 -18.77 9.39
N SER A 22 3.48 -17.80 9.69
CA SER A 22 2.01 -17.90 9.61
C SER A 22 1.41 -17.19 8.39
N LEU A 23 2.28 -16.73 7.50
CA LEU A 23 1.93 -15.96 6.32
C LEU A 23 2.32 -16.71 5.04
N LEU A 24 1.46 -16.57 4.03
CA LEU A 24 1.76 -16.86 2.65
C LEU A 24 2.15 -15.54 1.97
N CYS A 25 3.35 -15.49 1.42
CA CYS A 25 3.79 -14.41 0.55
C CYS A 25 4.30 -15.01 -0.76
N PRO A 26 3.68 -14.73 -1.93
CA PRO A 26 4.10 -15.27 -3.22
C PRO A 26 5.44 -14.67 -3.72
N GLY A 27 6.06 -13.78 -2.94
CA GLY A 27 7.30 -13.10 -3.26
C GLY A 27 7.11 -11.61 -3.52
N ALA A 28 8.20 -10.86 -3.42
CA ALA A 28 8.26 -9.46 -3.76
C ALA A 28 8.74 -9.26 -5.21
N VAL A 29 8.07 -8.40 -5.98
CA VAL A 29 8.39 -8.15 -7.40
C VAL A 29 8.80 -6.69 -7.59
N SER A 30 10.07 -6.47 -7.95
CA SER A 30 10.62 -5.13 -8.23
C SER A 30 11.00 -4.88 -9.71
N LYS A 31 11.01 -5.94 -10.53
CA LYS A 31 11.44 -5.92 -11.95
C LYS A 31 12.79 -5.19 -12.18
N PRO A 32 13.89 -5.68 -11.60
CA PRO A 32 15.18 -4.98 -11.67
C PRO A 32 15.73 -4.86 -13.09
N SER A 33 15.39 -5.79 -13.99
CA SER A 33 15.78 -5.74 -15.41
C SER A 33 15.14 -4.60 -16.21
N HIS A 34 14.15 -3.90 -15.65
CA HIS A 34 13.44 -2.78 -16.29
C HIS A 34 13.74 -1.43 -15.62
N ILE A 35 14.71 -1.39 -14.71
CA ILE A 35 15.15 -0.15 -14.06
C ILE A 35 15.72 0.79 -15.13
N ILE A 36 15.38 2.07 -15.00
CA ILE A 36 15.88 3.14 -15.87
C ILE A 36 16.93 3.92 -15.07
N SER A 37 18.05 4.28 -15.69
CA SER A 37 19.05 5.15 -15.03
C SER A 37 18.44 6.50 -14.69
N LYS A 38 18.94 7.15 -13.63
CA LYS A 38 18.46 8.47 -13.19
C LYS A 38 18.40 9.50 -14.32
N GLU A 39 19.46 9.59 -15.12
CA GLU A 39 19.54 10.50 -16.28
C GLU A 39 18.46 10.22 -17.34
N ASN A 40 18.23 8.93 -17.68
CA ASN A 40 17.21 8.55 -18.64
C ASN A 40 15.79 8.76 -18.07
N LEU A 41 15.62 8.59 -16.77
CA LEU A 41 14.35 8.81 -16.07
C LEU A 41 13.96 10.29 -16.12
N GLU A 42 14.90 11.17 -15.75
CA GLU A 42 14.70 12.63 -15.81
C GLU A 42 14.38 13.10 -17.23
N THR A 43 15.07 12.55 -18.23
CA THR A 43 14.81 12.82 -19.65
C THR A 43 13.39 12.38 -20.05
N THR A 44 13.02 11.13 -19.73
CA THR A 44 11.70 10.57 -20.05
C THR A 44 10.56 11.36 -19.42
N VAL A 45 10.71 11.74 -18.15
CA VAL A 45 9.73 12.51 -17.39
C VAL A 45 9.58 13.92 -17.99
N LYS A 46 10.70 14.56 -18.35
CA LYS A 46 10.70 15.88 -18.99
C LYS A 46 10.07 15.88 -20.38
N GLU A 47 10.31 14.84 -21.19
CA GLU A 47 9.66 14.66 -22.50
C GLU A 47 8.14 14.55 -22.39
N LYS A 48 7.63 14.08 -21.25
CA LYS A 48 6.20 14.03 -20.92
C LYS A 48 5.67 15.33 -20.31
N GLY A 49 6.48 16.38 -20.25
CA GLY A 49 6.12 17.67 -19.66
C GLY A 49 5.95 17.60 -18.14
N LEU A 50 6.60 16.62 -17.50
CA LEU A 50 6.54 16.42 -16.06
C LEU A 50 7.88 16.75 -15.40
N ILE A 51 7.83 17.02 -14.10
CA ILE A 51 9.00 17.12 -13.21
C ILE A 51 8.68 16.27 -11.99
N PHE A 52 9.53 15.28 -11.70
CA PHE A 52 9.36 14.39 -10.55
C PHE A 52 10.13 14.91 -9.33
N PRO A 53 9.65 14.59 -8.12
CA PRO A 53 10.44 14.80 -6.91
C PRO A 53 11.58 13.77 -6.81
N GLU A 54 12.66 14.15 -6.13
CA GLU A 54 13.86 13.33 -5.93
C GLU A 54 13.52 11.94 -5.37
N SER A 55 12.61 11.87 -4.40
CA SER A 55 12.16 10.63 -3.75
C SER A 55 11.60 9.60 -4.74
N LEU A 56 10.86 10.05 -5.75
CA LEU A 56 10.28 9.19 -6.78
C LEU A 56 11.29 8.84 -7.88
N ILE A 57 12.19 9.77 -8.20
CA ILE A 57 13.33 9.52 -9.09
C ILE A 57 14.23 8.41 -8.50
N ASP A 58 14.57 8.53 -7.23
CA ASP A 58 15.43 7.59 -6.53
C ASP A 58 14.79 6.19 -6.45
N PHE A 59 13.47 6.10 -6.28
CA PHE A 59 12.77 4.82 -6.34
C PHE A 59 12.83 4.19 -7.73
N TYR A 60 12.46 4.91 -8.79
CA TYR A 60 12.44 4.34 -10.14
C TYR A 60 13.86 4.03 -10.68
N SER A 61 14.89 4.60 -10.07
CA SER A 61 16.29 4.22 -10.30
C SER A 61 16.73 2.93 -9.60
N GLN A 62 15.93 2.42 -8.65
CA GLN A 62 16.18 1.19 -7.90
C GLN A 62 15.20 0.06 -8.22
N ALA A 63 13.98 0.38 -8.66
CA ALA A 63 12.93 -0.58 -8.96
C ALA A 63 11.98 -0.02 -10.03
N ALA A 64 11.57 -0.84 -11.00
CA ALA A 64 10.65 -0.39 -12.05
C ALA A 64 9.18 -0.39 -11.60
N MET A 65 8.89 -1.12 -10.52
CA MET A 65 7.64 -1.18 -9.77
C MET A 65 7.93 -1.84 -8.42
N LEU A 66 6.96 -1.94 -7.53
CA LEU A 66 7.06 -2.81 -6.37
C LEU A 66 5.69 -3.45 -6.12
N SER A 67 5.64 -4.78 -6.13
CA SER A 67 4.48 -5.52 -5.63
C SER A 67 4.92 -6.44 -4.51
N LEU A 68 4.35 -6.24 -3.34
CA LEU A 68 4.50 -7.08 -2.17
C LEU A 68 3.10 -7.39 -1.68
N THR A 69 2.78 -8.66 -1.47
CA THR A 69 1.50 -9.08 -0.92
C THR A 69 1.74 -10.24 0.02
N TRP A 70 1.04 -10.27 1.14
CA TRP A 70 1.05 -11.40 2.06
C TRP A 70 -0.35 -11.63 2.60
N MET A 71 -0.65 -12.86 2.99
CA MET A 71 -1.94 -13.24 3.56
C MET A 71 -1.76 -14.31 4.62
N ILE A 72 -2.75 -14.47 5.49
CA ILE A 72 -2.77 -15.59 6.45
C ILE A 72 -2.74 -16.92 5.66
N VAL A 73 -1.95 -17.89 6.10
CA VAL A 73 -1.95 -19.23 5.48
C VAL A 73 -3.33 -19.89 5.61
N ASP A 74 -3.76 -20.63 4.60
CA ASP A 74 -4.98 -21.45 4.65
C ASP A 74 -4.68 -22.94 4.72
N GLU A 75 -5.75 -23.74 4.81
CA GLU A 75 -5.71 -25.20 4.92
C GLU A 75 -4.88 -25.94 3.86
N ARG A 76 -4.51 -25.29 2.75
CA ARG A 76 -3.65 -25.88 1.71
C ARG A 76 -2.18 -25.95 2.13
N PHE A 77 -1.79 -25.27 3.21
CA PHE A 77 -0.43 -25.24 3.74
C PHE A 77 -0.31 -26.09 5.02
N ARG A 78 0.93 -26.52 5.33
CA ARG A 78 1.20 -27.29 6.55
C ARG A 78 0.80 -26.49 7.78
N ASN A 79 -0.03 -27.10 8.63
CA ASN A 79 -0.65 -26.49 9.82
C ASN A 79 -1.51 -25.24 9.50
N GLY A 80 -1.98 -25.12 8.26
CA GLY A 80 -2.77 -23.97 7.83
C GLY A 80 -4.10 -23.85 8.55
N LYS A 81 -4.76 -24.97 8.87
CA LYS A 81 -6.02 -24.99 9.63
C LYS A 81 -5.86 -24.43 11.03
N GLU A 82 -4.84 -24.89 11.76
CA GLU A 82 -4.56 -24.47 13.13
C GLU A 82 -4.19 -22.99 13.19
N ARG A 83 -3.47 -22.50 12.18
CA ARG A 83 -3.09 -21.09 12.07
C ARG A 83 -4.25 -20.18 11.68
N GLU A 84 -5.09 -20.62 10.75
CA GLU A 84 -6.32 -19.93 10.39
C GLU A 84 -7.28 -19.84 11.59
N ALA A 85 -7.37 -20.90 12.39
CA ALA A 85 -8.24 -20.97 13.56
C ALA A 85 -7.96 -19.87 14.59
N VAL A 86 -6.69 -19.46 14.78
CA VAL A 86 -6.32 -18.35 15.68
C VAL A 86 -7.12 -17.08 15.40
N PHE A 87 -7.37 -16.79 14.12
CA PHE A 87 -8.12 -15.61 13.69
C PHE A 87 -9.61 -15.89 13.55
N LYS A 88 -9.97 -17.02 12.94
CA LYS A 88 -11.36 -17.38 12.66
C LYS A 88 -12.15 -17.68 13.93
N GLU A 89 -11.48 -18.15 14.98
CA GLU A 89 -12.11 -18.45 16.25
C GLU A 89 -12.11 -17.29 17.24
N ASP A 90 -11.37 -16.21 16.95
CA ASP A 90 -11.29 -15.01 17.78
C ASP A 90 -12.69 -14.44 18.06
N PRO A 91 -13.05 -14.21 19.34
CA PRO A 91 -14.40 -13.75 19.69
C PRO A 91 -14.78 -12.40 19.07
N TRP A 92 -13.80 -11.51 18.87
CA TRP A 92 -14.05 -10.19 18.28
C TRP A 92 -14.27 -10.32 16.77
N ILE A 93 -13.46 -11.11 16.05
CA ILE A 93 -13.67 -11.38 14.62
C ILE A 93 -15.02 -12.04 14.36
N LYS A 94 -15.38 -13.03 15.18
CA LYS A 94 -16.70 -13.70 15.08
C LYS A 94 -17.83 -12.68 15.19
N LYS A 95 -17.82 -11.88 16.25
CA LYS A 95 -18.87 -10.91 16.54
C LYS A 95 -18.96 -9.80 15.49
N GLU A 96 -17.83 -9.21 15.10
CA GLU A 96 -17.83 -8.02 14.24
C GLU A 96 -17.97 -8.36 12.74
N TYR A 97 -17.53 -9.55 12.31
CA TYR A 97 -17.56 -9.93 10.89
C TYR A 97 -18.39 -11.18 10.62
N ILE A 98 -18.06 -12.33 11.21
CA ILE A 98 -18.64 -13.61 10.80
C ILE A 98 -20.15 -13.67 11.12
N ASP A 99 -20.53 -13.29 12.33
CA ASP A 99 -21.93 -13.26 12.77
C ASP A 99 -22.74 -12.18 12.03
N ASN A 100 -22.06 -11.17 11.46
CA ASN A 100 -22.64 -10.14 10.59
C ASN A 100 -22.68 -10.56 9.10
N GLY A 101 -22.37 -11.82 8.78
CA GLY A 101 -22.54 -12.39 7.44
C GLY A 101 -21.34 -12.20 6.50
N TYR A 102 -20.21 -11.68 6.98
CA TYR A 102 -18.99 -11.63 6.19
C TYR A 102 -18.41 -13.04 6.02
N SER A 103 -17.98 -13.38 4.80
CA SER A 103 -17.27 -14.63 4.56
C SER A 103 -15.88 -14.61 5.20
N TRP A 104 -15.38 -15.78 5.57
CA TRP A 104 -14.00 -15.89 6.06
C TRP A 104 -12.98 -15.36 5.06
N GLU A 105 -13.16 -15.60 3.76
CA GLU A 105 -12.28 -15.07 2.72
C GLU A 105 -12.24 -13.54 2.69
N ALA A 106 -13.39 -12.87 2.92
CA ALA A 106 -13.42 -11.42 3.03
C ALA A 106 -12.63 -10.93 4.25
N VAL A 107 -12.82 -11.57 5.42
CA VAL A 107 -12.06 -11.23 6.64
C VAL A 107 -10.56 -11.48 6.46
N LYS A 108 -10.19 -12.58 5.81
CA LYS A 108 -8.80 -12.93 5.50
C LYS A 108 -8.15 -11.87 4.63
N ILE A 109 -8.85 -11.33 3.63
CA ILE A 109 -8.36 -10.18 2.84
C ILE A 109 -8.14 -8.97 3.74
N LEU A 110 -9.06 -8.65 4.66
CA LEU A 110 -8.89 -7.51 5.57
C LEU A 110 -7.69 -7.66 6.52
N LEU A 111 -7.34 -8.89 6.91
CA LEU A 111 -6.20 -9.22 7.75
C LEU A 111 -4.89 -9.45 6.98
N SER A 112 -4.93 -9.33 5.66
CA SER A 112 -3.76 -9.47 4.77
C SER A 112 -3.04 -8.13 4.58
N GLY A 113 -1.96 -8.10 3.81
CA GLY A 113 -1.28 -6.86 3.47
C GLY A 113 -0.80 -6.83 2.03
N ASN A 114 -0.71 -5.61 1.48
CA ASN A 114 -0.17 -5.35 0.17
C ASN A 114 0.46 -3.94 0.04
N LEU A 115 1.40 -3.84 -0.88
CA LEU A 115 2.00 -2.61 -1.38
C LEU A 115 2.22 -2.81 -2.88
N ASN A 116 1.61 -1.96 -3.71
CA ASN A 116 1.59 -2.10 -5.15
C ASN A 116 1.98 -0.78 -5.83
N ILE A 117 3.26 -0.43 -5.74
CA ILE A 117 3.81 0.71 -6.45
C ILE A 117 3.82 0.42 -7.95
N THR A 118 3.10 1.24 -8.71
CA THR A 118 2.87 1.07 -10.14
C THR A 118 4.13 1.33 -10.97
N GLN A 119 4.10 0.88 -12.23
CA GLN A 119 5.17 1.16 -13.19
C GLN A 119 5.16 2.62 -13.62
N LEU A 120 6.34 3.16 -13.95
CA LEU A 120 6.51 4.54 -14.42
C LEU A 120 5.52 4.93 -15.54
N THR A 121 5.27 4.03 -16.49
CA THR A 121 4.34 4.27 -17.61
C THR A 121 2.93 4.64 -17.15
N ASN A 122 2.46 4.06 -16.04
CA ASN A 122 1.15 4.37 -15.45
C ASN A 122 1.13 5.73 -14.71
N VAL A 123 2.29 6.37 -14.55
CA VAL A 123 2.47 7.69 -13.94
C VAL A 123 2.73 8.77 -14.99
N VAL A 124 3.44 8.46 -16.08
CA VAL A 124 3.85 9.49 -17.06
C VAL A 124 3.01 9.52 -18.34
N ASP A 125 2.32 8.43 -18.68
CA ASP A 125 1.47 8.34 -19.87
C ASP A 125 0.01 8.59 -19.51
N LEU A 126 -0.55 9.71 -19.96
CA LEU A 126 -1.93 10.10 -19.64
C LEU A 126 -2.96 9.08 -20.13
N GLU A 127 -2.72 8.38 -21.24
CA GLU A 127 -3.62 7.34 -21.71
C GLU A 127 -3.60 6.12 -20.78
N LYS A 128 -2.45 5.82 -20.16
CA LYS A 128 -2.36 4.79 -19.12
C LYS A 128 -2.99 5.24 -17.81
N VAL A 129 -2.81 6.51 -17.43
CA VAL A 129 -3.45 7.10 -16.24
C VAL A 129 -4.97 6.97 -16.33
N LYS A 130 -5.59 7.23 -17.49
CA LYS A 130 -7.03 7.04 -17.71
C LYS A 130 -7.51 5.63 -17.40
N LEU A 131 -6.74 4.61 -17.79
CA LEU A 131 -7.08 3.20 -17.55
C LEU A 131 -7.08 2.80 -16.07
N THR A 132 -6.47 3.60 -15.19
CA THR A 132 -6.44 3.33 -13.74
C THR A 132 -7.67 3.86 -13.00
N GLY A 133 -8.55 4.63 -13.67
CA GLY A 133 -9.69 5.31 -13.05
C GLY A 133 -9.32 6.56 -12.26
N ILE A 134 -8.04 6.80 -11.96
CA ILE A 134 -7.60 7.99 -11.19
C ILE A 134 -7.81 9.31 -11.97
N TYR A 135 -7.91 9.23 -13.30
CA TYR A 135 -8.23 10.38 -14.14
C TYR A 135 -9.62 10.93 -13.82
N ASP A 136 -10.62 10.04 -13.75
CA ASP A 136 -12.00 10.40 -13.42
C ASP A 136 -12.14 10.73 -11.93
N ALA A 137 -11.39 10.05 -11.07
CA ALA A 137 -11.30 10.36 -9.64
C ALA A 137 -10.81 11.80 -9.38
N ALA A 138 -9.86 12.30 -10.17
CA ALA A 138 -9.41 13.68 -10.06
C ALA A 138 -10.56 14.66 -10.35
N ILE A 139 -11.36 14.39 -11.38
CA ILE A 139 -12.53 15.20 -11.75
C ILE A 139 -13.58 15.18 -10.64
N SER A 140 -13.84 14.01 -10.05
CA SER A 140 -14.89 13.85 -9.05
C SER A 140 -14.61 14.62 -7.76
N VAL A 141 -13.33 14.86 -7.44
CA VAL A 141 -12.89 15.70 -6.32
C VAL A 141 -12.59 17.14 -6.70
N GLY A 142 -13.02 17.59 -7.89
CA GLY A 142 -12.95 18.98 -8.33
C GLY A 142 -11.60 19.42 -8.92
N LEU A 143 -10.75 18.49 -9.33
CA LEU A 143 -9.50 18.75 -10.06
C LEU A 143 -9.70 18.53 -11.57
N ASN A 144 -8.72 18.86 -12.39
CA ASN A 144 -8.77 18.47 -13.80
C ASN A 144 -8.41 16.99 -13.96
N GLY A 145 -8.98 16.36 -14.99
CA GLY A 145 -8.60 15.01 -15.37
C GLY A 145 -7.12 14.97 -15.72
N GLY A 146 -6.36 14.16 -14.98
CA GLY A 146 -4.91 14.11 -15.10
C GLY A 146 -4.17 15.09 -14.19
N ASP A 147 -4.80 15.64 -13.15
CA ASP A 147 -4.07 16.31 -12.07
C ASP A 147 -3.59 15.33 -10.99
N LEU A 148 -4.09 14.09 -11.00
CA LEU A 148 -3.62 13.01 -10.12
C LEU A 148 -2.81 11.97 -10.91
N ARG A 149 -1.76 11.46 -10.28
CA ARG A 149 -0.94 10.34 -10.76
C ARG A 149 -0.97 9.18 -9.78
N PRO A 150 -1.36 7.98 -10.21
CA PRO A 150 -1.45 6.84 -9.32
C PRO A 150 -0.04 6.37 -8.97
N ILE A 151 0.22 6.10 -7.69
CA ILE A 151 1.51 5.63 -7.20
C ILE A 151 1.36 4.23 -6.60
N ASP A 152 0.50 4.07 -5.60
CA ASP A 152 0.21 2.78 -4.95
C ASP A 152 -1.26 2.42 -5.19
N THR A 153 -1.50 1.28 -5.83
CA THR A 153 -2.85 0.89 -6.26
C THR A 153 -3.37 -0.29 -5.46
N ASN A 154 -4.37 -0.05 -4.61
CA ASN A 154 -5.13 -1.09 -3.93
C ASN A 154 -6.60 -1.04 -4.36
N GLU A 155 -7.33 -2.13 -4.11
CA GLU A 155 -8.67 -2.36 -4.69
C GLU A 155 -9.67 -1.22 -4.43
N PHE A 156 -9.63 -0.61 -3.24
CA PHE A 156 -10.59 0.41 -2.82
C PHE A 156 -9.96 1.77 -2.52
N VAL A 157 -8.63 1.85 -2.54
CA VAL A 157 -7.87 3.01 -2.09
C VAL A 157 -6.63 3.15 -2.97
N VAL A 158 -6.41 4.33 -3.52
CA VAL A 158 -5.25 4.62 -4.38
C VAL A 158 -4.44 5.76 -3.77
N ALA A 159 -3.17 5.51 -3.47
CA ALA A 159 -2.25 6.58 -3.14
C ALA A 159 -1.74 7.22 -4.44
N CYS A 160 -1.75 8.54 -4.49
CA CYS A 160 -1.47 9.32 -5.67
C CYS A 160 -0.69 10.60 -5.34
N MET A 161 -0.10 11.21 -6.36
CA MET A 161 0.54 12.53 -6.26
C MET A 161 -0.19 13.51 -7.17
N LYS A 162 -0.21 14.78 -6.76
CA LYS A 162 -0.78 15.86 -7.57
C LYS A 162 0.24 16.42 -8.55
N VAL A 163 -0.25 16.79 -9.72
CA VAL A 163 0.48 17.58 -10.72
C VAL A 163 0.03 19.03 -10.60
N GLU A 164 0.98 19.93 -10.38
CA GLU A 164 0.76 21.38 -10.37
C GLU A 164 1.82 22.02 -11.25
N ASP A 165 1.42 22.76 -12.29
CA ASP A 165 2.33 23.39 -13.27
C ASP A 165 3.37 22.43 -13.87
N GLY A 166 2.93 21.20 -14.17
CA GLY A 166 3.80 20.14 -14.71
C GLY A 166 4.70 19.47 -13.66
N LYS A 167 4.64 19.86 -12.39
CA LYS A 167 5.43 19.26 -11.31
C LYS A 167 4.58 18.28 -10.51
N LEU A 168 5.08 17.06 -10.30
CA LEU A 168 4.56 16.18 -9.26
C LEU A 168 5.02 16.73 -7.91
N ILE A 169 4.06 17.18 -7.10
CA ILE A 169 4.33 17.68 -5.75
C ILE A 169 4.71 16.49 -4.87
N ASP A 170 5.82 16.60 -4.12
CA ASP A 170 6.29 15.57 -3.18
C ASP A 170 5.41 15.47 -1.93
N ASN A 171 4.15 15.13 -2.17
CA ASN A 171 3.13 14.93 -1.16
C ASN A 171 2.19 13.82 -1.64
N MET A 172 2.02 12.82 -0.80
CA MET A 172 1.10 11.72 -1.05
C MET A 172 -0.32 12.14 -0.68
N TYR A 173 -1.24 11.83 -1.58
CA TYR A 173 -2.68 11.93 -1.37
C TYR A 173 -3.28 10.53 -1.42
N LEU A 174 -4.35 10.33 -0.66
CA LEU A 174 -5.07 9.08 -0.64
C LEU A 174 -6.46 9.31 -1.22
N TYR A 175 -6.72 8.78 -2.41
CA TYR A 175 -8.05 8.78 -2.98
C TYR A 175 -8.82 7.55 -2.51
N THR A 176 -10.02 7.80 -1.99
CA THR A 176 -11.06 6.81 -1.71
C THR A 176 -12.25 7.11 -2.59
N GLY A 177 -13.08 6.10 -2.90
CA GLY A 177 -14.19 6.25 -3.84
C GLY A 177 -14.43 5.00 -4.68
N PHE A 178 -13.41 4.16 -4.81
CA PHE A 178 -13.56 2.86 -5.45
C PHE A 178 -14.34 1.89 -4.55
N GLY A 179 -15.17 1.05 -5.17
CA GLY A 179 -15.95 -0.01 -4.52
C GLY A 179 -16.89 0.44 -3.40
N GLY A 180 -17.46 1.65 -3.51
CA GLY A 180 -18.57 2.12 -2.67
C GLY A 180 -18.17 2.91 -1.43
N PHE A 181 -16.88 3.22 -1.25
CA PHE A 181 -16.45 4.20 -0.26
C PHE A 181 -16.86 5.62 -0.69
N PRO A 182 -17.10 6.55 0.26
CA PRO A 182 -17.28 7.96 -0.09
C PRO A 182 -16.07 8.48 -0.87
N GLU A 183 -16.34 9.26 -1.92
CA GLU A 183 -15.28 9.86 -2.73
C GLU A 183 -14.60 10.99 -1.96
N VAL A 184 -13.36 10.75 -1.53
CA VAL A 184 -12.58 11.70 -0.73
C VAL A 184 -11.12 11.61 -1.13
N LEU A 185 -10.47 12.76 -1.28
CA LEU A 185 -9.03 12.89 -1.44
C LEU A 185 -8.41 13.38 -0.14
N TYR A 186 -7.81 12.47 0.63
CA TYR A 186 -7.11 12.81 1.86
C TYR A 186 -5.70 13.31 1.55
N ASP A 187 -5.32 14.43 2.15
CA ASP A 187 -3.92 14.88 2.17
C ASP A 187 -3.17 14.15 3.29
N MET A 188 -2.21 13.29 2.92
CA MET A 188 -1.43 12.53 3.90
C MET A 188 -0.32 13.37 4.53
N LYS A 189 0.06 14.52 3.94
CA LYS A 189 1.15 15.38 4.44
C LYS A 189 2.48 14.66 4.63
N VAL A 190 2.78 13.72 3.74
CA VAL A 190 4.02 12.94 3.74
C VAL A 190 4.61 12.88 2.34
N THR A 191 5.93 12.91 2.25
CA THR A 191 6.64 12.66 1.00
C THR A 191 6.49 11.22 0.55
N PHE A 192 6.86 10.91 -0.69
CA PHE A 192 6.86 9.52 -1.15
C PHE A 192 7.80 8.62 -0.34
N GLU A 193 8.96 9.13 0.09
CA GLU A 193 9.87 8.36 0.95
C GLU A 193 9.23 8.03 2.30
N GLN A 194 8.60 9.01 2.94
CA GLN A 194 7.89 8.81 4.21
C GLN A 194 6.70 7.86 4.06
N TYR A 195 6.04 7.85 2.90
CA TYR A 195 4.99 6.88 2.59
C TYR A 195 5.52 5.44 2.59
N LEU A 196 6.67 5.18 1.97
CA LEU A 196 7.29 3.86 1.99
C LEU A 196 7.74 3.44 3.40
N GLU A 197 8.19 4.40 4.22
CA GLU A 197 8.50 4.17 5.63
C GLU A 197 7.27 3.77 6.44
N LEU A 198 6.15 4.48 6.26
CA LEU A 198 4.87 4.12 6.87
C LEU A 198 4.38 2.75 6.40
N ALA A 199 4.49 2.45 5.11
CA ALA A 199 4.17 1.13 4.57
C ALA A 199 4.99 0.03 5.25
N TYR A 200 6.30 0.25 5.41
CA TYR A 200 7.20 -0.67 6.10
C TYR A 200 6.83 -0.87 7.58
N LYS A 201 6.53 0.21 8.32
CA LYS A 201 6.11 0.12 9.73
C LYS A 201 4.82 -0.67 9.90
N ALA A 202 3.86 -0.42 9.02
CA ALA A 202 2.61 -1.15 8.96
C ALA A 202 2.74 -2.57 8.39
N LYS A 203 3.95 -2.99 7.97
CA LYS A 203 4.18 -4.24 7.22
C LYS A 203 3.22 -4.37 6.04
N CYS A 204 2.87 -3.25 5.42
CA CYS A 204 1.91 -3.16 4.33
C CYS A 204 0.51 -3.71 4.66
N PHE A 205 0.11 -3.76 5.95
CA PHE A 205 -1.20 -4.25 6.39
C PHE A 205 -2.34 -3.57 5.62
N ASN A 206 -3.34 -4.30 5.15
CA ASN A 206 -4.37 -3.75 4.26
C ASN A 206 -5.05 -2.51 4.85
N TYR A 207 -5.14 -1.47 4.03
CA TYR A 207 -5.64 -0.14 4.40
C TYR A 207 -4.88 0.56 5.53
N TRP A 208 -3.58 0.25 5.72
CA TRP A 208 -2.71 1.00 6.63
C TRP A 208 -2.70 2.50 6.33
N ASN A 209 -2.75 2.86 5.04
CA ASN A 209 -2.75 4.25 4.56
C ASN A 209 -4.03 4.99 4.97
N LEU A 210 -5.18 4.31 4.96
CA LEU A 210 -6.44 4.84 5.47
C LEU A 210 -6.42 4.96 6.99
N THR A 211 -5.86 3.98 7.71
CA THR A 211 -5.61 4.08 9.16
C THR A 211 -4.69 5.23 9.50
N TYR A 212 -3.67 5.48 8.69
CA TYR A 212 -2.82 6.65 8.88
C TYR A 212 -3.63 7.96 8.75
N CYS A 213 -4.52 8.08 7.77
CA CYS A 213 -5.32 9.30 7.57
C CYS A 213 -6.40 9.48 8.65
N LEU A 214 -7.12 8.41 8.99
CA LEU A 214 -8.34 8.47 9.79
C LEU A 214 -8.16 8.03 11.25
N LYS A 215 -7.03 7.41 11.59
CA LYS A 215 -6.74 6.83 12.91
C LYS A 215 -7.87 5.90 13.35
N GLU A 216 -8.40 6.08 14.57
CA GLU A 216 -9.53 5.33 15.15
C GLU A 216 -10.80 5.32 14.29
N LYS A 217 -10.96 6.28 13.37
CA LYS A 217 -12.11 6.31 12.44
C LYS A 217 -11.95 5.41 11.23
N SER A 218 -10.76 4.81 11.04
CA SER A 218 -10.51 3.88 9.93
C SER A 218 -11.18 2.53 10.19
N PRO A 219 -11.83 1.91 9.20
CA PRO A 219 -12.39 0.56 9.34
C PRO A 219 -11.33 -0.51 9.64
N SER A 220 -10.06 -0.26 9.30
CA SER A 220 -8.93 -1.17 9.58
C SER A 220 -8.23 -0.87 10.91
N TYR A 221 -8.62 0.15 11.67
CA TYR A 221 -7.94 0.52 12.92
C TYR A 221 -7.96 -0.62 13.94
N GLU A 222 -9.14 -1.14 14.27
CA GLU A 222 -9.28 -2.22 15.26
C GLU A 222 -8.64 -3.53 14.77
N LEU A 223 -8.70 -3.81 13.47
CA LEU A 223 -8.02 -4.96 12.87
C LEU A 223 -6.51 -4.87 13.07
N MET A 224 -5.92 -3.73 12.71
CA MET A 224 -4.50 -3.49 12.83
C MET A 224 -4.06 -3.52 14.30
N LYS A 225 -4.78 -2.82 15.19
CA LYS A 225 -4.49 -2.77 16.62
C LYS A 225 -4.55 -4.13 17.31
N ARG A 226 -5.48 -5.00 16.94
CA ARG A 226 -5.66 -6.30 17.60
C ARG A 226 -4.76 -7.37 17.01
N PHE A 227 -4.64 -7.41 15.69
CA PHE A 227 -4.07 -8.57 15.00
C PHE A 227 -2.67 -8.35 14.47
N PHE A 228 -2.15 -7.12 14.40
CA PHE A 228 -0.75 -6.91 14.06
C PHE A 228 0.22 -7.72 14.96
N PRO A 229 0.12 -7.71 16.30
CA PRO A 229 1.02 -8.51 17.15
C PRO A 229 0.75 -10.01 17.04
N VAL A 230 -0.46 -10.42 16.64
CA VAL A 230 -0.80 -11.84 16.42
C VAL A 230 -0.19 -12.34 15.11
N ILE A 231 -0.15 -11.49 14.07
CA ILE A 231 0.40 -11.78 12.75
C ILE A 231 1.94 -11.73 12.77
N PHE A 232 2.50 -10.73 13.46
CA PHE A 232 3.94 -10.50 13.57
C PHE A 232 4.42 -10.62 15.02
N PRO A 233 4.29 -11.80 15.66
CA PRO A 233 4.61 -11.96 17.09
C PRO A 233 6.10 -11.85 17.42
N HIS A 234 6.95 -11.83 16.39
CA HIS A 234 8.41 -11.73 16.50
C HIS A 234 8.91 -10.29 16.29
N ILE A 235 8.00 -9.33 16.09
CA ILE A 235 8.32 -7.92 15.82
C ILE A 235 7.66 -7.06 16.90
N ASP A 236 8.43 -6.11 17.45
CA ASP A 236 7.87 -5.06 18.29
C ASP A 236 7.08 -4.06 17.42
N PRO A 237 5.76 -3.88 17.63
CA PRO A 237 4.96 -3.00 16.77
C PRO A 237 5.35 -1.52 16.89
N ASP A 238 5.75 -0.88 15.79
CA ASP A 238 5.92 0.59 15.70
C ASP A 238 4.72 1.23 14.98
N LEU A 239 3.59 1.30 15.67
CA LEU A 239 2.32 1.77 15.08
C LEU A 239 1.82 3.12 15.64
N LYS A 240 2.67 3.87 16.34
CA LYS A 240 2.28 5.14 16.96
C LYS A 240 1.78 6.16 15.94
N GLU A 241 2.40 6.22 14.76
CA GLU A 241 1.98 7.09 13.66
C GLU A 241 0.58 6.75 13.13
N PHE A 242 0.03 5.58 13.48
CA PHE A 242 -1.33 5.15 13.13
C PHE A 242 -2.34 5.42 14.26
N GLY A 243 -1.90 6.04 15.37
CA GLY A 243 -2.73 6.23 16.56
C GLY A 243 -2.90 4.95 17.38
N ILE A 244 -1.99 3.99 17.24
CA ILE A 244 -2.02 2.70 17.94
C ILE A 244 -0.82 2.66 18.90
N GLU A 245 -1.10 2.57 20.20
CA GLU A 245 -0.12 2.35 21.26
C GLU A 245 -0.49 1.05 22.01
N TYR A 246 0.51 0.25 22.37
CA TYR A 246 0.38 -1.06 23.02
C TYR A 246 0.79 -1.01 24.49
#